data_AF-A0A1F9QQH2-F1
#
_entry.id   AF-A0A1F9QQH2-F1
#
_cell.length_a   1.000
_cell.length_b   1.000
_cell.length_c   1.000
_cell.angle_alpha   90.00
_cell.angle_beta   90.00
_cell.angle_gamma   90.00
#
_symmetry.space_group_name_H-M   'P 1'
#
loop_
_entity.id
_entity.type
_entity.pdbx_description
1 polymer ?
#
loop_
_entity_poly.entity_id
_entity_poly.type
_entity_poly.pdbx_seq_one_letter_code
_entity_poly.pdbx_strand_id
1 'polypeptide(L)'
;MDEAHHAPASSYKGIFEGFSPRILLGLTATPERMDGESILPYFSNRIAAELRLPEALDEKLLCPFQYFGVADPVSVEDDRFWQAGKYNTGALETAYVDDAAQAGKRVRAIIAALDRYQLGNLGRTKGLGFCVSIRHAEFMAEQFTLAGIKSAAVTSQTDDAARKRAVRELQARDEQLRFVFTVDLFNEGLDVPEINTVLFLRPTESLTVFLQQLGRGLRHSAGKDYLQVLDFVAQMHKRYRVDRKFAALLPGVARLPACAAGLLHSP
;
A
#
# COMPACT_ATOMS: atom_id res chain seq x y z
N MET A 1 -9.45 19.03 -8.63
CA MET A 1 -8.56 18.77 -7.48
C MET A 1 -8.30 17.29 -7.46
N ASP A 2 -7.05 16.91 -7.66
CA ASP A 2 -6.65 15.51 -7.50
C ASP A 2 -6.35 15.20 -6.02
N GLU A 3 -6.40 13.93 -5.63
CA GLU A 3 -6.23 13.47 -4.25
C GLU A 3 -7.05 14.27 -3.21
N ALA A 4 -8.32 14.51 -3.56
CA ALA A 4 -9.24 15.36 -2.80
C ALA A 4 -9.48 14.90 -1.35
N HIS A 5 -9.05 13.70 -0.96
CA HIS A 5 -9.05 13.26 0.44
C HIS A 5 -8.18 14.13 1.36
N HIS A 6 -7.26 14.94 0.80
CA HIS A 6 -6.47 15.95 1.51
C HIS A 6 -7.21 17.28 1.75
N ALA A 7 -8.42 17.49 1.20
CA ALA A 7 -9.18 18.73 1.32
C ALA A 7 -9.34 19.30 2.75
N PRO A 8 -9.48 18.49 3.82
CA PRO A 8 -9.56 19.00 5.19
C PRO A 8 -8.23 19.52 5.77
N ALA A 9 -7.10 19.24 5.13
CA ALA A 9 -5.80 19.71 5.60
C ALA A 9 -5.76 21.25 5.61
N SER A 10 -5.09 21.83 6.60
CA SER A 10 -4.96 23.29 6.74
C SER A 10 -4.35 23.96 5.50
N SER A 11 -3.49 23.25 4.76
CA SER A 11 -2.92 23.69 3.49
C SER A 11 -3.94 23.87 2.37
N TYR A 12 -5.06 23.14 2.39
CA TYR A 12 -6.11 23.20 1.37
C TYR A 12 -7.23 24.20 1.69
N LYS A 13 -7.33 24.63 2.95
CA LYS A 13 -8.37 25.55 3.42
C LYS A 13 -8.41 26.86 2.60
N GLY A 14 -7.24 27.42 2.28
CA GLY A 14 -7.13 28.63 1.46
C GLY A 14 -7.63 28.46 0.02
N ILE A 15 -7.66 27.24 -0.52
CA ILE A 15 -8.21 26.98 -1.86
C ILE A 15 -9.74 27.07 -1.82
N PHE A 16 -10.39 26.48 -0.82
CA PHE A 16 -11.85 26.52 -0.69
C PHE A 16 -12.37 27.89 -0.24
N GLU A 17 -11.59 28.65 0.53
CA GLU A 17 -11.95 30.01 0.95
C GLU A 17 -11.63 31.06 -0.13
N GLY A 18 -10.57 30.86 -0.93
CA GLY A 18 -10.08 31.84 -1.90
C GLY A 18 -10.65 31.71 -3.31
N PHE A 19 -11.22 30.57 -3.67
CA PHE A 19 -11.77 30.33 -5.01
C PHE A 19 -13.26 29.99 -4.96
N SER A 20 -14.05 30.62 -5.84
CA SER A 20 -15.47 30.31 -6.05
C SER A 20 -15.72 29.87 -7.51
N PRO A 21 -15.25 28.67 -7.90
CA PRO A 21 -15.38 28.21 -9.27
C PRO A 21 -16.85 27.87 -9.60
N ARG A 22 -17.23 28.01 -10.88
CA ARG A 22 -18.56 27.57 -11.36
C ARG A 22 -18.74 26.05 -11.25
N ILE A 23 -17.65 25.30 -11.40
CA ILE A 23 -17.61 23.84 -11.27
C ILE A 23 -16.38 23.48 -10.43
N LEU A 24 -16.61 22.72 -9.36
CA LEU A 24 -15.56 22.15 -8.51
C LEU A 24 -15.62 20.62 -8.62
N LEU A 25 -14.56 20.04 -9.18
CA LEU A 25 -14.41 18.59 -9.31
C LEU A 25 -13.27 18.10 -8.41
N GLY A 26 -13.57 17.13 -7.54
CA GLY A 26 -12.62 16.41 -6.71
C GLY A 26 -12.48 14.96 -7.18
N LEU A 27 -11.26 14.49 -7.38
CA LEU A 27 -10.94 13.10 -7.66
C LEU A 27 -10.25 12.51 -6.43
N THR A 28 -10.68 11.33 -5.98
CA THR A 28 -10.03 10.62 -4.87
C THR A 28 -10.28 9.12 -4.99
N ALA A 29 -9.26 8.33 -4.66
CA ALA A 29 -9.42 6.88 -4.52
C ALA A 29 -10.14 6.49 -3.22
N THR A 30 -10.19 7.39 -2.23
CA THR A 30 -10.83 7.12 -0.94
C THR A 30 -11.63 8.32 -0.44
N PRO A 31 -12.95 8.33 -0.63
CA PRO A 31 -13.82 9.37 -0.07
C PRO A 31 -14.04 9.18 1.45
N GLU A 32 -13.91 7.94 1.95
CA GLU A 32 -14.03 7.59 3.36
C GLU A 32 -12.66 7.66 4.06
N ARG A 33 -12.55 8.47 5.13
CA ARG A 33 -11.31 8.60 5.90
C ARG A 33 -11.33 7.74 7.16
N MET A 34 -10.13 7.37 7.61
CA MET A 34 -9.91 6.52 8.79
C MET A 34 -10.33 7.16 10.11
N ASP A 35 -10.27 8.50 10.17
CA ASP A 35 -10.68 9.35 11.30
C ASP A 35 -12.20 9.57 11.37
N GLY A 36 -12.96 9.06 10.38
CA GLY A 36 -14.40 9.22 10.30
C GLY A 36 -14.86 10.56 9.71
N GLU A 37 -13.92 11.45 9.34
CA GLU A 37 -14.26 12.67 8.65
C GLU A 37 -14.61 12.40 7.18
N SER A 38 -15.55 13.19 6.65
CA SER A 38 -15.96 13.09 5.25
C SER A 38 -15.46 14.30 4.47
N ILE A 39 -15.00 14.08 3.25
CA ILE A 39 -14.70 15.18 2.32
C ILE A 39 -15.95 15.72 1.63
N LEU A 40 -17.08 15.02 1.72
CA LEU A 40 -18.34 15.37 1.07
C LEU A 40 -18.81 16.81 1.35
N PRO A 41 -18.67 17.37 2.57
CA PRO A 41 -19.05 18.75 2.84
C PRO A 41 -18.35 19.78 1.94
N TYR A 42 -17.11 19.51 1.50
CA TYR A 42 -16.36 20.37 0.57
C TYR A 42 -16.88 20.30 -0.86
N PHE A 43 -17.66 19.28 -1.20
CA PHE A 43 -18.18 19.01 -2.55
C PHE A 43 -19.72 18.97 -2.56
N SER A 44 -20.36 19.84 -1.76
CA SER A 44 -21.83 19.96 -1.67
C SER A 44 -22.55 18.65 -1.31
N ASN A 45 -21.88 17.79 -0.56
CA ASN A 45 -22.35 16.46 -0.17
C ASN A 45 -22.77 15.57 -1.35
N ARG A 46 -22.12 15.72 -2.52
CA ARG A 46 -22.42 14.95 -3.72
C ARG A 46 -21.21 14.14 -4.18
N ILE A 47 -21.48 12.87 -4.49
CA ILE A 47 -20.59 12.01 -5.26
C ILE A 47 -21.12 12.00 -6.69
N ALA A 48 -20.32 12.48 -7.65
CA ALA A 48 -20.71 12.51 -9.06
C ALA A 48 -20.65 11.11 -9.69
N ALA A 49 -19.65 10.32 -9.31
CA ALA A 49 -19.46 8.93 -9.69
C ALA A 49 -18.58 8.24 -8.65
N GLU A 50 -18.79 6.96 -8.42
CA GLU A 50 -17.96 6.09 -7.59
C GLU A 50 -17.66 4.83 -8.39
N LEU A 51 -16.40 4.39 -8.37
CA LEU A 51 -15.97 3.12 -8.95
C LEU A 51 -15.11 2.41 -7.90
N ARG A 52 -15.64 1.32 -7.34
CA ARG A 52 -14.94 0.52 -6.33
C ARG A 52 -14.01 -0.49 -6.98
N LEU A 53 -13.05 -1.00 -6.22
CA LEU A 53 -12.06 -1.97 -6.71
C LEU A 53 -12.70 -3.22 -7.35
N PRO A 54 -13.72 -3.88 -6.74
CA PRO A 54 -14.38 -5.02 -7.39
C PRO A 54 -15.03 -4.66 -8.73
N GLU A 55 -15.71 -3.52 -8.81
CA GLU A 55 -16.34 -3.03 -10.04
C GLU A 55 -15.30 -2.76 -11.12
N ALA A 56 -14.19 -2.11 -10.77
CA ALA A 56 -13.09 -1.84 -11.69
C ALA A 56 -12.42 -3.13 -12.23
N LEU A 57 -12.44 -4.22 -11.46
CA LEU A 57 -11.94 -5.52 -11.89
C LEU A 57 -12.94 -6.23 -12.80
N ASP A 58 -14.23 -6.20 -12.44
CA ASP A 58 -15.32 -6.81 -13.21
C ASP A 58 -15.45 -6.15 -14.60
N GLU A 59 -15.31 -4.81 -14.67
CA GLU A 59 -15.27 -4.05 -15.92
C GLU A 59 -13.92 -4.17 -16.66
N LYS A 60 -12.97 -4.94 -16.14
CA LYS A 60 -11.61 -5.13 -16.70
C LYS A 60 -10.81 -3.83 -16.86
N LEU A 61 -11.16 -2.78 -16.10
CA LEU A 61 -10.41 -1.53 -16.04
C LEU A 61 -9.07 -1.69 -15.32
N LEU A 62 -8.95 -2.71 -14.47
CA LEU A 62 -7.74 -3.08 -13.75
C LEU A 62 -7.31 -4.52 -14.05
N CYS A 63 -6.02 -4.78 -13.91
CA CYS A 63 -5.45 -6.12 -13.97
C CYS A 63 -5.91 -6.92 -12.74
N PRO A 64 -6.37 -8.18 -12.90
CA PRO A 64 -6.75 -9.01 -11.77
C PRO A 64 -5.55 -9.26 -10.85
N PHE A 65 -5.80 -9.61 -9.59
CA PHE A 65 -4.74 -9.88 -8.64
C PHE A 65 -4.99 -11.13 -7.79
N GLN A 66 -3.92 -11.76 -7.34
CA GLN A 66 -3.91 -12.85 -6.39
C GLN A 66 -3.33 -12.36 -5.06
N TYR A 67 -4.10 -12.47 -3.99
CA TYR A 67 -3.72 -11.97 -2.68
C TYR A 67 -3.38 -13.11 -1.73
N PHE A 68 -2.16 -13.10 -1.19
CA PHE A 68 -1.66 -14.09 -0.25
C PHE A 68 -1.29 -13.40 1.06
N GLY A 69 -2.04 -13.70 2.12
CA GLY A 69 -1.63 -13.39 3.49
C GLY A 69 -0.60 -14.41 3.94
N VAL A 70 0.63 -13.95 4.18
CA VAL A 70 1.75 -14.78 4.64
C VAL A 70 2.01 -14.45 6.10
N ALA A 71 2.10 -15.46 6.96
CA ALA A 71 2.43 -15.23 8.37
C ALA A 71 3.85 -14.63 8.49
N ASP A 72 3.96 -13.45 9.08
CA ASP A 72 5.26 -12.84 9.39
C ASP A 72 5.85 -13.54 10.62
N PRO A 73 7.09 -14.05 10.55
CA PRO A 73 7.71 -14.75 11.68
C PRO A 73 8.10 -13.85 12.86
N VAL A 74 7.95 -12.52 12.72
CA VAL A 74 8.20 -11.52 13.76
C VAL A 74 6.85 -11.02 14.31
N SER A 75 6.65 -11.16 15.63
CA SER A 75 5.47 -10.62 16.32
C SER A 75 5.66 -9.14 16.63
N VAL A 76 4.60 -8.35 16.41
CA VAL A 76 4.53 -6.91 16.72
C VAL A 76 3.30 -6.59 17.58
N GLU A 77 2.91 -7.54 18.42
CA GLU A 77 1.73 -7.42 19.29
C GLU A 77 1.99 -6.63 20.57
N ASP A 78 3.26 -6.51 20.97
CA ASP A 78 3.70 -5.88 22.22
C ASP A 78 3.46 -4.36 22.21
N ASP A 79 3.12 -3.80 23.38
CA ASP A 79 2.85 -2.37 23.57
C ASP A 79 4.02 -1.47 23.13
N ARG A 80 5.27 -1.97 23.14
CA ARG A 80 6.45 -1.24 22.64
C ARG A 80 6.32 -0.84 21.17
N PHE A 81 5.54 -1.60 20.39
CA PHE A 81 5.28 -1.32 18.98
C PHE A 81 4.11 -0.36 18.76
N TRP A 82 3.38 0.04 19.80
CA TRP A 82 2.19 0.88 19.69
C TRP A 82 2.34 2.20 20.46
N GLN A 83 2.33 3.32 19.74
CA GLN A 83 2.47 4.65 20.34
C GLN A 83 1.52 5.65 19.69
N ALA A 84 0.82 6.45 20.52
CA ALA A 84 -0.08 7.51 20.07
C ALA A 84 -1.14 7.06 19.03
N GLY A 85 -1.69 5.86 19.23
CA GLY A 85 -2.77 5.33 18.38
C GLY A 85 -2.31 4.75 17.04
N LYS A 86 -0.99 4.58 16.84
CA LYS A 86 -0.41 3.98 15.65
C LYS A 86 0.81 3.11 15.96
N TYR A 87 1.28 2.35 14.98
CA TYR A 87 2.54 1.64 15.07
C TYR A 87 3.74 2.59 15.21
N ASN A 88 4.64 2.27 16.14
CA ASN A 88 5.90 2.98 16.32
C ASN A 88 6.92 2.52 15.27
N THR A 89 7.20 3.40 14.30
CA THR A 89 8.15 3.15 13.22
C THR A 89 9.55 2.78 13.73
N GLY A 90 10.04 3.41 14.80
CA GLY A 90 11.36 3.13 15.36
C GLY A 90 11.44 1.74 15.97
N ALA A 91 10.42 1.35 16.75
CA ALA A 91 10.35 -0.01 17.32
C ALA A 91 10.26 -1.08 16.22
N LEU A 92 9.47 -0.83 15.17
CA LEU A 92 9.40 -1.72 14.01
C LEU A 92 10.73 -1.80 13.25
N GLU A 93 11.42 -0.68 13.05
CA GLU A 93 12.74 -0.66 12.42
C GLU A 93 13.75 -1.51 13.21
N THR A 94 13.76 -1.38 14.54
CA THR A 94 14.62 -2.21 15.39
C THR A 94 14.33 -3.70 15.23
N ALA A 95 13.07 -4.11 15.21
CA ALA A 95 12.71 -5.52 15.03
C ALA A 95 13.00 -6.06 13.62
N TYR A 96 12.85 -5.22 12.59
CA TYR A 96 12.98 -5.63 11.19
C TYR A 96 14.39 -5.47 10.62
N VAL A 97 15.26 -4.70 11.27
CA VAL A 97 16.60 -4.37 10.80
C VAL A 97 17.67 -4.62 11.87
N ASP A 98 17.53 -4.00 13.05
CA ASP A 98 18.63 -3.96 14.04
C ASP A 98 18.79 -5.30 14.80
N ASP A 99 17.70 -6.01 15.08
CA ASP A 99 17.75 -7.37 15.63
C ASP A 99 18.10 -8.36 14.50
N ALA A 100 19.39 -8.61 14.31
CA ALA A 100 19.90 -9.46 13.24
C ALA A 100 19.29 -10.88 13.22
N ALA A 101 18.93 -11.43 14.38
CA ALA A 101 18.32 -12.76 14.46
C ALA A 101 16.88 -12.73 13.91
N GLN A 102 16.08 -11.75 14.34
CA GLN A 102 14.71 -11.56 13.86
C GLN A 102 14.67 -11.12 12.40
N ALA A 103 15.47 -10.11 12.03
CA ALA A 103 15.58 -9.59 10.68
C ALA A 103 16.00 -10.69 9.70
N GLY A 104 17.04 -11.47 10.03
CA GLY A 104 17.49 -12.59 9.21
C GLY A 104 16.43 -13.69 9.05
N LYS A 105 15.71 -14.03 10.13
CA LYS A 105 14.59 -14.99 10.07
C LYS A 105 13.48 -14.48 9.14
N ARG A 106 13.14 -13.20 9.26
CA ARG A 106 12.11 -12.54 8.47
C ARG A 106 12.46 -12.50 6.98
N VAL A 107 13.67 -12.06 6.64
CA VAL A 107 14.19 -12.06 5.26
C VAL A 107 14.11 -13.45 4.62
N ARG A 108 14.55 -14.50 5.33
CA ARG A 108 14.46 -15.88 4.84
C ARG A 108 13.01 -16.30 4.58
N ALA A 109 12.08 -15.96 5.48
CA ALA A 109 10.66 -16.25 5.28
C ALA A 109 10.08 -15.49 4.07
N ILE A 110 10.49 -14.23 3.86
CA ILE A 110 10.06 -13.43 2.71
C ILE A 110 10.53 -14.05 1.39
N ILE A 111 11.81 -14.40 1.30
CA ILE A 111 12.38 -15.00 0.09
C ILE A 111 11.76 -16.38 -0.17
N ALA A 112 11.58 -17.20 0.87
CA ALA A 112 10.94 -18.51 0.74
C ALA A 112 9.48 -18.41 0.27
N ALA A 113 8.73 -17.42 0.77
CA ALA A 113 7.38 -17.17 0.31
C ALA A 113 7.37 -16.70 -1.16
N LEU A 114 8.28 -15.80 -1.54
CA LEU A 114 8.41 -15.35 -2.92
C LEU A 114 8.70 -16.53 -3.86
N ASP A 115 9.67 -17.38 -3.53
CA ASP A 115 10.00 -18.57 -4.33
C ASP A 115 8.81 -19.53 -4.46
N ARG A 116 8.12 -19.80 -3.34
CA ARG A 116 6.94 -20.67 -3.28
C ARG A 116 5.80 -20.18 -4.16
N TYR A 117 5.46 -18.89 -4.08
CA TYR A 117 4.29 -18.34 -4.78
C TYR A 117 4.59 -17.89 -6.20
N GLN A 118 5.85 -17.62 -6.53
CA GLN A 118 6.26 -17.26 -7.90
C GLN A 118 6.53 -18.49 -8.78
N LEU A 119 6.53 -19.71 -8.20
CA LEU A 119 6.62 -21.00 -8.90
C LEU A 119 7.79 -21.05 -9.91
N GLY A 120 8.98 -20.58 -9.50
CA GLY A 120 10.18 -20.58 -10.35
C GLY A 120 10.27 -19.46 -11.39
N ASN A 121 9.34 -18.50 -11.41
CA ASN A 121 9.35 -17.36 -12.35
C ASN A 121 10.01 -16.08 -11.80
N LEU A 122 10.92 -16.20 -10.83
CA LEU A 122 11.68 -15.07 -10.27
C LEU A 122 12.39 -14.24 -11.35
N GLY A 123 12.84 -14.87 -12.44
CA GLY A 123 13.44 -14.21 -13.61
C GLY A 123 12.49 -13.32 -14.42
N ARG A 124 11.19 -13.33 -14.13
CA ARG A 124 10.18 -12.45 -14.75
C ARG A 124 9.52 -11.51 -13.75
N THR A 125 9.92 -11.58 -12.49
CA THR A 125 9.35 -10.75 -11.43
C THR A 125 9.84 -9.31 -11.56
N LYS A 126 8.88 -8.39 -11.49
CA LYS A 126 9.07 -6.96 -11.35
C LYS A 126 8.28 -6.54 -10.13
N GLY A 127 9.01 -6.38 -9.04
CA GLY A 127 8.48 -6.32 -7.70
C GLY A 127 8.56 -4.95 -7.07
N LEU A 128 7.56 -4.62 -6.25
CA LEU A 128 7.55 -3.44 -5.41
C LEU A 128 7.33 -3.83 -3.94
N GLY A 129 8.25 -3.48 -3.05
CA GLY A 129 8.15 -3.76 -1.62
C GLY A 129 7.93 -2.50 -0.79
N PHE A 130 6.95 -2.54 0.12
CA PHE A 130 6.62 -1.45 1.04
C PHE A 130 7.15 -1.73 2.45
N CYS A 131 8.14 -0.93 2.86
CA CYS A 131 8.88 -1.04 4.11
C CYS A 131 8.46 0.02 5.14
N VAL A 132 8.78 -0.22 6.41
CA VAL A 132 8.43 0.68 7.53
C VAL A 132 9.20 2.00 7.52
N SER A 133 10.44 1.99 7.03
CA SER A 133 11.38 3.12 7.09
C SER A 133 12.42 3.05 5.97
N ILE A 134 13.17 4.14 5.78
CA ILE A 134 14.21 4.24 4.75
C ILE A 134 15.28 3.17 4.98
N ARG A 135 15.75 3.03 6.23
CA ARG A 135 16.73 2.00 6.61
C ARG A 135 16.21 0.60 6.34
N HIS A 136 14.93 0.33 6.59
CA HIS A 136 14.34 -0.97 6.27
C HIS A 136 14.26 -1.20 4.74
N ALA A 137 13.96 -0.19 3.93
CA ALA A 137 13.99 -0.31 2.48
C ALA A 137 15.40 -0.62 1.95
N GLU A 138 16.41 0.09 2.46
CA GLU A 138 17.82 -0.12 2.13
C GLU A 138 18.29 -1.52 2.55
N PHE A 139 17.96 -1.92 3.78
CA PHE A 139 18.26 -3.27 4.29
C PHE A 139 17.64 -4.36 3.41
N MET A 140 16.36 -4.24 3.04
CA MET A 140 15.71 -5.24 2.19
C MET A 140 16.33 -5.31 0.79
N ALA A 141 16.69 -4.16 0.21
CA ALA A 141 17.37 -4.11 -1.09
C ALA A 141 18.74 -4.80 -1.05
N GLU A 142 19.51 -4.57 0.02
CA GLU A 142 20.80 -5.25 0.25
C GLU A 142 20.60 -6.76 0.42
N GLN A 143 19.70 -7.18 1.30
CA GLN A 143 19.47 -8.61 1.60
C GLN A 143 18.95 -9.39 0.40
N PHE A 144 18.06 -8.80 -0.41
CA PHE A 144 17.60 -9.42 -1.65
C PHE A 144 18.74 -9.54 -2.67
N THR A 145 19.58 -8.50 -2.78
CA THR A 145 20.73 -8.52 -3.70
C THR A 145 21.76 -9.58 -3.28
N LEU A 146 22.03 -9.73 -1.98
CA LEU A 146 22.87 -10.80 -1.43
C LEU A 146 22.29 -12.19 -1.71
N ALA A 147 20.97 -12.32 -1.77
CA ALA A 147 20.27 -13.55 -2.16
C ALA A 147 20.19 -13.76 -3.69
N GLY A 148 20.87 -12.93 -4.50
CA GLY A 148 20.89 -13.04 -5.96
C GLY A 148 19.71 -12.37 -6.66
N ILE A 149 18.84 -11.66 -5.94
CA ILE A 149 17.70 -10.91 -6.49
C ILE A 149 18.08 -9.43 -6.53
N LYS A 150 18.60 -8.97 -7.67
CA LYS A 150 19.02 -7.56 -7.83
C LYS A 150 17.89 -6.60 -7.44
N SER A 151 18.15 -5.77 -6.45
CA SER A 151 17.14 -4.91 -5.83
C SER A 151 17.71 -3.55 -5.46
N ALA A 152 16.85 -2.54 -5.37
CA ALA A 152 17.24 -1.18 -5.03
C ALA A 152 16.23 -0.53 -4.08
N ALA A 153 16.70 0.37 -3.23
CA ALA A 153 15.83 1.22 -2.42
C ALA A 153 15.57 2.54 -3.15
N VAL A 154 14.30 2.94 -3.22
CA VAL A 154 13.87 4.23 -3.77
C VAL A 154 13.01 4.93 -2.73
N THR A 155 13.54 6.00 -2.15
CA THR A 155 12.94 6.70 -1.00
C THR A 155 12.77 8.19 -1.29
N SER A 156 12.33 8.97 -0.29
CA SER A 156 12.26 10.43 -0.39
C SER A 156 13.64 11.10 -0.46
N GLN A 157 14.70 10.40 -0.04
CA GLN A 157 16.09 10.89 -0.11
C GLN A 157 16.77 10.55 -1.43
N THR A 158 16.16 9.67 -2.24
CA THR A 158 16.68 9.33 -3.57
C THR A 158 16.49 10.50 -4.53
N ASP A 159 17.59 10.97 -5.11
CA ASP A 159 17.56 12.02 -6.11
C ASP A 159 16.80 11.60 -7.38
N ASP A 160 16.40 12.60 -8.16
CA ASP A 160 15.51 12.41 -9.30
C ASP A 160 16.16 11.59 -10.43
N ALA A 161 17.47 11.69 -10.60
CA ALA A 161 18.22 10.95 -11.62
C ALA A 161 18.33 9.46 -11.24
N ALA A 162 18.67 9.18 -9.98
CA ALA A 162 18.74 7.84 -9.43
C ALA A 162 17.36 7.16 -9.43
N ARG A 163 16.29 7.89 -9.10
CA ARG A 163 14.91 7.40 -9.19
C ARG A 163 14.55 7.00 -10.62
N LYS A 164 14.79 7.88 -11.60
CA LYS A 164 14.53 7.61 -13.03
C LYS A 164 15.35 6.42 -13.54
N ARG A 165 16.60 6.27 -13.08
CA ARG A 165 17.44 5.12 -13.38
C ARG A 165 16.83 3.83 -12.83
N ALA A 166 16.48 3.77 -11.55
CA ALA A 166 15.87 2.59 -10.94
C ALA A 166 14.56 2.19 -11.64
N VAL A 167 13.73 3.16 -12.02
CA VAL A 167 12.51 2.92 -12.81
C VAL A 167 12.83 2.29 -14.17
N ARG A 168 13.80 2.84 -14.90
CA ARG A 168 14.24 2.30 -16.20
C ARG A 168 14.81 0.89 -16.07
N GLU A 169 15.61 0.64 -15.05
CA GLU A 169 16.22 -0.67 -14.78
C GLU A 169 15.14 -1.72 -14.42
N LEU A 170 14.11 -1.33 -13.67
CA LEU A 170 12.97 -2.20 -13.36
C LEU A 170 12.10 -2.47 -14.61
N GLN A 171 11.99 -1.49 -15.50
CA GLN A 171 11.27 -1.62 -16.78
C GLN A 171 12.03 -2.48 -17.79
N ALA A 172 13.37 -2.49 -17.74
CA ALA A 172 14.21 -3.27 -18.64
C ALA A 172 13.89 -4.78 -18.57
N ARG A 173 14.10 -5.47 -19.70
CA ARG A 173 13.92 -6.93 -19.79
C ARG A 173 15.18 -7.70 -19.45
N ASP A 174 16.35 -7.10 -19.67
CA ASP A 174 17.66 -7.71 -19.41
C ASP A 174 18.09 -7.50 -17.96
N GLU A 175 17.59 -8.36 -17.06
CA GLU A 175 18.14 -8.75 -15.74
C GLU A 175 18.87 -7.70 -14.87
N GLN A 176 18.49 -6.42 -14.94
CA GLN A 176 19.15 -5.37 -14.19
C GLN A 176 18.57 -5.22 -12.79
N LEU A 177 17.25 -5.05 -12.67
CA LEU A 177 16.59 -4.82 -11.39
C LEU A 177 15.28 -5.59 -11.33
N ARG A 178 15.08 -6.34 -10.24
CA ARG A 178 13.90 -7.18 -10.02
C ARG A 178 12.96 -6.58 -9.00
N PHE A 179 13.49 -5.96 -7.95
CA PHE A 179 12.69 -5.34 -6.89
C PHE A 179 13.11 -3.91 -6.62
N VAL A 180 12.11 -3.07 -6.37
CA VAL A 180 12.30 -1.77 -5.72
C VAL A 180 11.66 -1.82 -4.34
N PHE A 181 12.40 -1.43 -3.31
CA PHE A 181 11.90 -1.26 -1.96
C PHE A 181 11.71 0.22 -1.65
N THR A 182 10.61 0.56 -1.00
CA THR A 182 10.26 1.94 -0.66
C THR A 182 9.50 2.02 0.65
N VAL A 183 9.43 3.20 1.25
CA VAL A 183 8.59 3.46 2.43
C VAL A 183 7.21 3.89 1.98
N ASP A 184 7.20 4.99 1.23
CA ASP A 184 6.03 5.66 0.74
C ASP A 184 6.41 6.31 -0.59
N LEU A 185 5.69 5.94 -1.65
CA LEU A 185 5.90 6.46 -3.01
C LEU A 185 4.94 7.61 -3.33
N PHE A 186 4.50 8.34 -2.31
CA PHE A 186 3.30 9.18 -2.40
C PHE A 186 3.37 10.34 -3.39
N ASN A 187 4.53 10.70 -3.93
CA ASN A 187 4.62 11.74 -4.95
C ASN A 187 5.21 11.19 -6.26
N GLU A 188 4.28 10.85 -7.18
CA GLU A 188 4.39 10.98 -8.66
C GLU A 188 5.48 10.22 -9.45
N GLY A 189 6.49 9.60 -8.81
CA GLY A 189 7.71 9.22 -9.52
C GLY A 189 7.88 7.77 -10.01
N LEU A 190 6.97 6.85 -9.67
CA LEU A 190 7.12 5.43 -10.01
C LEU A 190 5.86 4.89 -10.69
N ASP A 191 5.69 5.24 -11.96
CA ASP A 191 4.71 4.65 -12.87
C ASP A 191 5.37 3.50 -13.65
N VAL A 192 5.18 2.28 -13.17
CA VAL A 192 5.71 1.06 -13.78
C VAL A 192 4.58 0.04 -13.92
N PRO A 193 3.79 0.10 -15.01
CA PRO A 193 2.68 -0.82 -15.25
C PRO A 193 3.11 -2.30 -15.26
N GLU A 194 4.37 -2.56 -15.60
CA GLU A 194 4.98 -3.89 -15.64
C GLU A 194 5.15 -4.55 -14.25
N ILE A 195 4.95 -3.81 -13.15
CA ILE A 195 4.98 -4.40 -11.81
C ILE A 195 3.96 -5.53 -11.75
N ASN A 196 4.44 -6.74 -11.43
CA ASN A 196 3.62 -7.95 -11.35
C ASN A 196 3.65 -8.60 -9.96
N THR A 197 4.47 -8.07 -9.04
CA THR A 197 4.52 -8.53 -7.65
C THR A 197 4.57 -7.35 -6.69
N VAL A 198 3.74 -7.35 -5.65
CA VAL A 198 3.76 -6.37 -4.55
C VAL A 198 3.98 -7.09 -3.23
N LEU A 199 4.93 -6.59 -2.43
CA LEU A 199 5.22 -7.07 -1.08
C LEU A 199 4.81 -6.00 -0.07
N PHE A 200 3.86 -6.33 0.81
CA PHE A 200 3.58 -5.51 1.99
C PHE A 200 4.41 -6.03 3.15
N LEU A 201 5.48 -5.31 3.49
CA LEU A 201 6.43 -5.66 4.54
C LEU A 201 6.27 -4.81 5.80
N ARG A 202 5.16 -4.09 5.93
CA ARG A 202 4.81 -3.31 7.11
C ARG A 202 3.32 -3.43 7.44
N PRO A 203 2.95 -3.24 8.71
CA PRO A 203 1.55 -2.95 9.06
C PRO A 203 1.11 -1.64 8.38
N THR A 204 0.30 -1.74 7.34
CA THR A 204 -0.30 -0.56 6.70
C THR A 204 -1.60 -0.23 7.41
N GLU A 205 -1.61 0.84 8.21
CA GLU A 205 -2.78 1.22 9.03
C GLU A 205 -3.85 1.94 8.22
N SER A 206 -3.45 2.77 7.26
CA SER A 206 -4.38 3.51 6.43
C SER A 206 -4.85 2.67 5.25
N LEU A 207 -6.17 2.46 5.15
CA LEU A 207 -6.79 1.80 4.00
C LEU A 207 -6.50 2.55 2.70
N THR A 208 -6.53 3.88 2.74
CA THR A 208 -6.16 4.75 1.61
C THR A 208 -4.76 4.44 1.11
N VAL A 209 -3.80 4.39 2.04
CA VAL A 209 -2.42 4.08 1.70
C VAL A 209 -2.30 2.70 1.08
N PHE A 210 -2.97 1.71 1.68
CA PHE A 210 -2.98 0.35 1.15
C PHE A 210 -3.55 0.27 -0.27
N LEU A 211 -4.69 0.91 -0.54
CA LEU A 211 -5.33 0.90 -1.86
C LEU A 211 -4.51 1.64 -2.90
N GLN A 212 -3.90 2.77 -2.57
CA GLN A 212 -3.00 3.49 -3.47
C GLN A 212 -1.74 2.69 -3.79
N GLN A 213 -1.18 2.00 -2.79
CA GLN A 213 -0.03 1.11 -2.97
C GLN A 213 -0.38 -0.09 -3.86
N LEU A 214 -1.53 -0.73 -3.60
CA LEU A 214 -2.04 -1.83 -4.40
C LEU A 214 -2.32 -1.38 -5.84
N GLY A 215 -2.95 -0.22 -6.02
CA GLY A 215 -3.33 0.36 -7.32
C GLY A 215 -2.15 0.55 -8.28
N ARG A 216 -0.94 0.77 -7.76
CA ARG A 216 0.29 0.82 -8.58
C ARG A 216 0.56 -0.49 -9.30
N GLY A 217 0.27 -1.61 -8.64
CA GLY A 217 0.37 -2.94 -9.21
C GLY A 217 -0.84 -3.35 -10.04
N LEU A 218 -1.96 -2.62 -10.03
CA LEU A 218 -3.19 -3.04 -10.74
C LEU A 218 -3.29 -2.51 -12.17
N ARG A 219 -2.33 -1.72 -12.64
CA ARG A 219 -2.28 -1.25 -14.03
C ARG A 219 -2.05 -2.41 -15.00
N HIS A 220 -2.72 -2.38 -16.14
CA HIS A 220 -2.49 -3.34 -17.23
C HIS A 220 -1.12 -3.16 -17.86
N SER A 221 -0.50 -4.27 -18.27
CA SER A 221 0.75 -4.26 -19.02
C SER A 221 0.84 -5.51 -19.91
N ALA A 222 1.58 -5.42 -21.01
CA ALA A 222 1.73 -6.52 -21.95
C ALA A 222 2.43 -7.73 -21.30
N GLY A 223 1.78 -8.89 -21.33
CA GLY A 223 2.31 -10.13 -20.75
C GLY A 223 2.18 -10.24 -19.23
N LYS A 224 1.33 -9.39 -18.63
CA LYS A 224 0.96 -9.46 -17.21
C LYS A 224 -0.49 -9.96 -17.10
N ASP A 225 -0.63 -11.22 -16.70
CA ASP A 225 -1.94 -11.86 -16.57
C ASP A 225 -2.64 -11.47 -15.27
N TYR A 226 -1.86 -11.31 -14.19
CA TYR A 226 -2.34 -10.88 -12.89
C TYR A 226 -1.22 -10.21 -12.08
N LEU A 227 -1.60 -9.43 -11.07
CA LEU A 227 -0.72 -8.96 -10.00
C LEU A 227 -0.66 -9.99 -8.86
N GLN A 228 0.53 -10.39 -8.44
CA GLN A 228 0.71 -11.15 -7.20
C GLN A 228 0.93 -10.20 -6.02
N VAL A 229 0.20 -10.42 -4.93
CA VAL A 229 0.34 -9.63 -3.69
C VAL A 229 0.69 -10.56 -2.54
N LEU A 230 1.85 -10.33 -1.92
CA LEU A 230 2.26 -11.01 -0.70
C LEU A 230 2.20 -10.02 0.46
N ASP A 231 1.30 -10.27 1.39
CA ASP A 231 1.10 -9.44 2.58
C ASP A 231 1.64 -10.18 3.81
N PHE A 232 2.73 -9.68 4.39
CA PHE A 232 3.35 -10.30 5.55
C PHE A 232 2.64 -9.83 6.82
N VAL A 233 1.67 -10.65 7.24
CA VAL A 233 0.80 -10.40 8.38
C VAL A 233 1.44 -10.95 9.64
N ALA A 234 2.03 -10.05 10.43
CA ALA A 234 2.49 -10.35 11.78
C ALA A 234 1.34 -10.58 12.75
N GLN A 235 1.64 -11.15 13.91
CA GLN A 235 0.76 -11.04 15.07
C GLN A 235 0.67 -9.56 15.44
N MET A 236 -0.50 -8.98 15.15
CA MET A 236 -0.74 -7.55 15.27
C MET A 236 -1.23 -7.18 16.68
N HIS A 237 -0.97 -5.94 17.06
CA HIS A 237 -1.45 -5.37 18.31
C HIS A 237 -3.00 -5.36 18.32
N LYS A 238 -3.62 -5.60 19.48
CA LYS A 238 -5.09 -5.76 19.62
C LYS A 238 -5.92 -4.57 19.12
N ARG A 239 -5.31 -3.38 19.06
CA ARG A 239 -5.94 -2.14 18.57
C ARG A 239 -5.89 -1.99 17.05
N TYR A 240 -5.15 -2.83 16.33
CA TYR A 240 -5.05 -2.80 14.89
C TYR A 240 -6.30 -3.39 14.23
N ARG A 241 -6.88 -2.66 13.27
CA ARG A 241 -8.16 -2.97 12.62
C ARG A 241 -7.97 -3.60 11.25
N VAL A 242 -7.57 -4.86 11.22
CA VAL A 242 -7.33 -5.64 9.98
C VAL A 242 -8.63 -5.78 9.15
N ASP A 243 -9.78 -5.83 9.81
CA ASP A 243 -11.10 -6.02 9.21
C ASP A 243 -11.42 -4.97 8.13
N ARG A 244 -10.97 -3.73 8.31
CA ARG A 244 -11.18 -2.64 7.34
C ARG A 244 -10.48 -2.91 6.01
N LYS A 245 -9.31 -3.55 6.03
CA LYS A 245 -8.51 -3.91 4.85
C LYS A 245 -9.24 -4.95 4.00
N PHE A 246 -9.71 -6.01 4.64
CA PHE A 246 -10.42 -7.10 3.97
C PHE A 246 -11.78 -6.67 3.43
N ALA A 247 -12.52 -5.82 4.16
CA ALA A 247 -13.80 -5.29 3.68
C ALA A 247 -13.68 -4.51 2.36
N ALA A 248 -12.55 -3.84 2.12
CA ALA A 248 -12.33 -3.08 0.89
C ALA A 248 -11.96 -3.96 -0.32
N LEU A 249 -11.46 -5.17 -0.09
CA LEU A 249 -11.04 -6.11 -1.13
C LEU A 249 -12.18 -7.05 -1.55
N LEU A 250 -13.20 -7.23 -0.71
CA LEU A 250 -14.28 -8.18 -0.94
C LEU A 250 -15.50 -7.49 -1.58
N PRO A 251 -16.08 -8.05 -2.65
CA PRO A 251 -17.36 -7.59 -3.17
C PRO A 251 -18.46 -7.83 -2.12
N GLY A 252 -19.28 -6.80 -1.86
CA GLY A 252 -20.52 -6.95 -1.09
C GLY A 252 -20.45 -6.73 0.42
N VAL A 253 -19.35 -6.21 1.00
CA VAL A 253 -19.43 -5.61 2.34
C VAL A 253 -20.03 -4.21 2.22
N ALA A 254 -21.30 -4.17 1.82
CA ALA A 254 -22.15 -3.02 2.04
C ALA A 254 -22.14 -2.75 3.55
N ARG A 255 -21.54 -1.64 3.97
CA ARG A 255 -21.86 -1.12 5.30
C ARG A 255 -23.35 -0.75 5.25
N LEU A 256 -24.15 -1.53 5.98
CA LEU A 256 -25.45 -1.07 6.45
C LEU A 256 -25.26 0.37 6.94
N PRO A 257 -26.05 1.34 6.44
CA PRO A 257 -25.96 2.69 6.93
C PRO A 257 -26.21 2.68 8.44
N ALA A 258 -25.42 3.44 9.18
CA ALA A 258 -25.51 3.60 10.62
C ALA A 258 -26.86 4.20 11.12
N CYS A 259 -27.86 4.30 10.25
CA CYS A 259 -29.22 4.77 10.57
C CYS A 259 -30.18 3.65 11.02
N ALA A 260 -29.77 2.38 11.08
CA ALA A 260 -30.68 1.27 11.46
C ALA A 260 -30.48 0.71 12.90
N ALA A 261 -29.71 1.37 13.77
CA ALA A 261 -29.53 0.93 15.16
C ALA A 261 -30.48 1.63 16.17
N GLY A 262 -31.42 2.46 15.70
CA GLY A 262 -32.31 3.26 16.56
C GLY A 262 -33.70 2.68 16.84
N LEU A 263 -34.03 1.46 16.39
CA LEU A 263 -35.39 0.91 16.48
C LEU A 263 -35.51 -0.41 17.25
N LEU A 264 -34.56 -0.68 18.14
CA LEU A 264 -34.69 -1.76 19.12
C LEU A 264 -34.22 -1.21 20.46
N HIS A 265 -35.07 -0.42 21.13
CA HIS A 265 -35.12 -0.25 22.60
C HIS A 265 -36.40 0.53 22.93
N SER A 266 -37.51 -0.20 23.15
CA SER A 266 -38.64 0.25 23.96
C SER A 266 -39.36 -0.99 24.47
N PRO A 267 -39.38 -1.25 25.79
CA PRO A 267 -40.53 -1.89 26.42
C PRO A 267 -41.68 -0.89 26.60
#